data_AF-A0A523MEH0-F1
#
_entry.id   AF-A0A523MEH0-F1
#
_cell.length_a   1.000
_cell.length_b   1.000
_cell.length_c   1.000
_cell.angle_alpha   90.00
_cell.angle_beta   90.00
_cell.angle_gamma   90.00
#
_symmetry.space_group_name_H-M   'P 1'
#
loop_
_entity.id
_entity.type
_entity.pdbx_description
1 polymer ?
#
loop_
_entity_poly.entity_id
_entity_poly.type
_entity_poly.pdbx_seq_one_letter_code
_entity_poly.pdbx_strand_id
1 'polypeptide(L)'
;MPNYSLQTILLVLIAGQVPPALGAPDMLVSEAGQESDTECVILLHGLARTSRSMEELQQKLGKAGYQVINVSYDSRHQPIETLARNVVPAAAAQCAAGAQINFVTHSLGGILVRFYLSESG
;
A
#
# COMPACT_ATOMS: atom_id res chain seq x y z
N MET A 1 -16.41 -8.62 1.70
CA MET A 1 -15.20 -9.22 1.12
C MET A 1 -14.47 -8.08 0.42
N PRO A 2 -13.22 -7.74 0.78
CA PRO A 2 -12.55 -6.59 0.16
C PRO A 2 -12.27 -6.88 -1.32
N ASN A 3 -12.61 -5.91 -2.16
CA ASN A 3 -12.41 -5.96 -3.61
C ASN A 3 -10.94 -5.66 -3.91
N TYR A 4 -10.18 -6.65 -4.39
CA TYR A 4 -8.80 -6.45 -4.84
C TYR A 4 -8.82 -6.12 -6.34
N SER A 5 -8.69 -4.84 -6.70
CA SER A 5 -8.52 -4.40 -8.09
C SER A 5 -7.08 -4.65 -8.54
N LEU A 6 -6.90 -5.58 -9.49
CA LEU A 6 -5.62 -5.90 -10.14
C LEU A 6 -5.28 -4.80 -11.15
N GLN A 7 -4.78 -3.64 -10.69
CA GLN A 7 -4.18 -2.64 -11.57
C GLN A 7 -2.66 -2.56 -11.34
N THR A 8 -1.95 -3.08 -12.34
CA THR A 8 -0.57 -2.71 -12.75
C THR A 8 0.50 -2.70 -11.65
N ILE A 9 1.34 -3.74 -11.64
CA ILE A 9 2.68 -3.69 -11.03
C ILE A 9 3.49 -2.65 -11.82
N LEU A 10 3.40 -1.37 -11.42
CA LEU A 10 4.22 -0.30 -11.96
C LEU A 10 5.41 -0.09 -11.02
N LEU A 11 6.58 -0.52 -11.48
CA LEU A 11 7.86 -0.19 -10.86
C LEU A 11 8.16 1.28 -11.19
N VAL A 12 7.59 2.21 -10.42
CA VAL A 12 7.90 3.64 -10.58
C VAL A 12 9.26 3.92 -9.96
N LEU A 13 10.30 3.96 -10.78
CA LEU A 13 11.48 4.78 -10.51
C LEU A 13 11.02 6.24 -10.63
N ILE A 14 10.70 6.88 -9.50
CA ILE A 14 10.22 8.26 -9.52
C ILE A 14 11.40 9.22 -9.75
N ALA A 15 11.77 9.41 -11.01
CA ALA A 15 12.24 10.71 -11.48
C ALA A 15 11.01 11.47 -12.00
N GLY A 16 10.52 12.41 -11.19
CA GLY A 16 9.60 13.47 -11.62
C GLY A 16 8.15 13.06 -11.89
N GLN A 17 7.25 13.54 -11.04
CA GLN A 17 6.03 14.32 -11.36
C GLN A 17 5.05 14.22 -10.18
N VAL A 18 5.07 15.26 -9.34
CA VAL A 18 4.00 15.56 -8.38
C VAL A 18 2.97 16.39 -9.14
N PRO A 19 1.72 15.93 -9.32
CA PRO A 19 0.71 16.79 -9.92
C PRO A 19 0.40 17.95 -8.95
N PRO A 20 0.28 19.19 -9.45
CA PRO A 20 -0.09 20.33 -8.63
C PRO A 20 -1.57 20.22 -8.25
N ALA A 21 -1.85 20.48 -6.97
CA ALA A 21 -3.18 20.78 -6.48
C ALA A 21 -3.84 21.87 -7.36
N LEU A 22 -5.01 21.57 -7.91
CA LEU A 22 -5.82 22.52 -8.69
C LEU A 22 -7.19 22.65 -8.03
N GLY A 23 -7.52 23.90 -7.72
CA GLY A 23 -8.69 24.33 -6.96
C GLY A 23 -10.03 24.12 -7.67
N ALA A 24 -11.09 24.20 -6.86
CA ALA A 24 -12.50 24.12 -7.21
C ALA A 24 -13.03 25.42 -7.88
N PRO A 25 -14.34 25.54 -8.22
CA PRO A 25 -15.37 24.53 -8.49
C PRO A 25 -16.13 24.76 -9.84
N ASP A 26 -17.07 23.84 -10.12
CA ASP A 26 -18.35 24.04 -10.83
C ASP A 26 -18.52 23.33 -12.19
N MET A 27 -19.03 22.08 -12.17
CA MET A 27 -20.10 21.61 -13.08
C MET A 27 -20.57 20.18 -12.74
N LEU A 28 -21.79 20.10 -12.20
CA LEU A 28 -22.80 19.04 -12.17
C LEU A 28 -22.43 17.60 -12.62
N VAL A 29 -22.42 16.66 -11.67
CA VAL A 29 -22.86 15.26 -11.88
C VAL A 29 -23.49 14.71 -10.60
N SER A 30 -24.65 14.07 -10.75
CA SER A 30 -25.51 13.52 -9.68
C SER A 30 -25.44 11.98 -9.65
N GLU A 31 -25.15 11.47 -8.45
CA GLU A 31 -25.49 10.18 -7.82
C GLU A 31 -25.06 8.82 -8.44
N ALA A 32 -24.10 8.13 -7.78
CA ALA A 32 -24.32 6.85 -7.08
C ALA A 32 -22.99 6.31 -6.50
N GLY A 33 -22.90 6.23 -5.17
CA GLY A 33 -21.81 5.56 -4.44
C GLY A 33 -20.70 6.48 -3.97
N GLN A 34 -20.86 7.10 -2.80
CA GLN A 34 -19.70 7.51 -2.00
C GLN A 34 -19.03 6.25 -1.48
N GLU A 35 -18.23 5.59 -2.32
CA GLU A 35 -17.08 4.86 -1.79
C GLU A 35 -16.20 5.94 -1.18
N SER A 36 -16.03 5.91 0.13
CA SER A 36 -15.03 6.75 0.78
C SER A 36 -13.71 6.46 0.09
N ASP A 37 -13.19 7.45 -0.66
CA ASP A 37 -11.93 7.39 -1.42
C ASP A 37 -10.72 7.40 -0.46
N THR A 38 -10.81 6.58 0.58
CA THR A 38 -9.78 6.42 1.59
C THR A 38 -8.79 5.44 1.03
N GLU A 39 -7.71 5.96 0.47
CA GLU A 39 -6.60 5.14 0.00
C GLU A 39 -5.68 4.77 1.17
N CYS A 40 -5.40 3.48 1.31
CA CYS A 40 -4.49 2.93 2.30
C CYS A 40 -3.23 2.39 1.62
N VAL A 41 -2.06 2.90 1.98
CA VAL A 41 -0.77 2.47 1.44
C VAL A 41 -0.03 1.62 2.48
N ILE A 42 0.27 0.37 2.13
CA ILE A 42 1.04 -0.56 2.96
C ILE A 42 2.49 -0.58 2.48
N LEU A 43 3.43 -0.30 3.37
CA LEU A 43 4.87 -0.30 3.08
C LEU A 43 5.52 -1.59 3.62
N LEU A 44 6.25 -2.30 2.75
CA LEU A 44 6.94 -3.56 3.08
C LEU A 44 8.43 -3.48 2.73
N HIS A 45 9.30 -3.60 3.74
CA HIS A 45 10.75 -3.46 3.58
C HIS A 45 11.47 -4.72 3.05
N GLY A 46 12.74 -4.57 2.67
CA GLY A 46 13.55 -5.69 2.17
C GLY A 46 14.15 -6.59 3.26
N LEU A 47 14.91 -7.59 2.80
CA LEU A 47 15.74 -8.48 3.63
C LEU A 47 16.74 -7.67 4.48
N ALA A 48 16.91 -8.08 5.75
CA ALA A 48 17.80 -7.44 6.72
C ALA A 48 17.53 -5.95 6.98
N ARG A 49 16.30 -5.50 6.70
CA ARG A 49 15.84 -4.14 6.98
C ARG A 49 14.72 -4.15 8.01
N THR A 50 14.29 -2.95 8.38
CA THR A 50 13.13 -2.68 9.23
C THR A 50 12.28 -1.57 8.60
N SER A 51 11.13 -1.27 9.19
CA SER A 51 10.25 -0.16 8.79
C SER A 51 10.95 1.21 8.70
N ARG A 52 12.07 1.39 9.42
CA ARG A 52 12.90 2.62 9.34
C ARG A 52 13.33 2.95 7.92
N SER A 53 13.59 1.93 7.10
CA SER A 53 13.97 2.12 5.69
C SER A 53 12.86 2.72 4.82
N MET A 54 11.64 2.80 5.33
CA MET A 54 10.44 3.31 4.66
C MET A 54 9.86 4.56 5.34
N GLU A 55 10.45 5.06 6.43
CA GLU A 55 9.90 6.17 7.21
C GLU A 55 9.75 7.46 6.41
N GLU A 56 10.74 7.80 5.58
CA GLU A 56 10.66 9.00 4.74
C GLU A 56 9.48 8.94 3.77
N LEU A 57 9.23 7.77 3.18
CA LEU A 57 8.10 7.54 2.29
C LEU A 57 6.77 7.60 3.05
N GLN A 58 6.70 7.00 4.24
CA GLN A 58 5.54 7.09 5.11
C GLN A 58 5.17 8.54 5.41
N GLN A 59 6.15 9.38 5.75
CA GLN A 59 5.91 10.79 6.03
C GLN A 59 5.41 11.55 4.80
N LYS A 60 5.99 11.30 3.63
CA LYS A 60 5.59 11.97 2.37
C LYS A 60 4.16 11.58 1.97
N LEU A 61 3.82 10.30 2.02
CA LEU A 61 2.48 9.81 1.71
C LEU A 61 1.45 10.28 2.74
N GLY A 62 1.78 10.25 4.03
CA GLY A 62 0.90 10.78 5.07
C GLY A 62 0.59 12.27 4.88
N LYS A 63 1.60 13.07 4.49
CA LYS A 63 1.41 14.49 4.15
C LYS A 63 0.55 14.70 2.90
N ALA A 64 0.52 13.73 1.99
CA ALA A 64 -0.32 13.75 0.80
C ALA A 64 -1.76 13.25 1.05
N GLY A 65 -2.10 12.87 2.29
CA GLY A 65 -3.48 12.50 2.68
C GLY A 65 -3.77 11.00 2.71
N TYR A 66 -2.79 10.15 2.42
CA TYR A 66 -2.97 8.70 2.44
C TYR A 66 -2.94 8.15 3.87
N GLN A 67 -3.74 7.13 4.16
CA GLN A 67 -3.51 6.28 5.34
C GLN A 67 -2.29 5.42 5.05
N VAL A 68 -1.24 5.46 5.87
CA VAL A 68 -0.02 4.69 5.61
C VAL A 68 0.27 3.70 6.73
N ILE A 69 0.41 2.43 6.38
CA ILE A 69 0.77 1.34 7.29
C ILE A 69 2.21 0.91 6.98
N ASN A 70 3.17 1.36 7.79
CA ASN A 70 4.58 0.99 7.65
C ASN A 70 4.94 -0.18 8.56
N VAL A 71 5.02 -1.36 7.97
CA VAL A 71 5.12 -2.61 8.73
C VAL A 71 6.58 -2.99 8.96
N SER A 72 6.90 -3.42 10.18
CA SER A 72 8.19 -4.02 10.51
C SER A 72 8.03 -5.52 10.76
N TYR A 73 8.92 -6.34 10.20
CA TYR A 73 8.92 -7.79 10.39
C TYR A 73 10.34 -8.38 10.38
N ASP A 74 10.54 -9.54 11.01
CA ASP A 74 11.83 -10.23 11.01
C ASP A 74 12.12 -10.85 9.64
N SER A 75 12.65 -10.01 8.76
CA SER A 75 12.99 -10.35 7.39
C SER A 75 14.18 -11.31 7.27
N ARG A 76 14.96 -11.54 8.35
CA ARG A 76 16.22 -12.31 8.28
C ARG A 76 16.04 -13.78 8.61
N HIS A 77 15.15 -14.09 9.56
CA HIS A 77 15.07 -15.43 10.13
C HIS A 77 13.75 -16.14 9.84
N GLN A 78 12.71 -15.41 9.41
CA GLN A 78 11.42 -16.04 9.12
C GLN A 78 11.30 -16.46 7.64
N PRO A 79 10.67 -17.62 7.37
CA PRO A 79 10.36 -18.06 6.01
C PRO A 79 9.45 -17.07 5.28
N ILE A 80 9.59 -17.03 3.95
CA ILE A 80 8.82 -16.13 3.07
C ILE A 80 7.31 -16.42 3.19
N GLU A 81 6.93 -17.68 3.24
CA GLU A 81 5.55 -18.15 3.33
C GLU A 81 4.90 -17.68 4.63
N THR A 82 5.61 -17.85 5.76
CA THR A 82 5.17 -17.39 7.08
C THR A 82 5.00 -15.86 7.08
N LEU A 83 5.98 -15.14 6.54
CA LEU A 83 5.91 -13.69 6.44
C LEU A 83 4.73 -13.25 5.57
N ALA A 84 4.53 -13.86 4.41
CA ALA A 84 3.45 -13.48 3.50
C ALA A 84 2.06 -13.75 4.10
N ARG A 85 1.87 -14.90 4.76
CA ARG A 85 0.59 -15.30 5.37
C ARG A 85 0.23 -14.52 6.63
N ASN A 86 1.21 -13.95 7.32
CA ASN A 86 0.98 -13.25 8.58
C ASN A 86 1.07 -11.73 8.43
N VAL A 87 2.13 -11.24 7.79
CA VAL A 87 2.46 -9.81 7.74
C VAL A 87 1.52 -9.05 6.80
N VAL A 88 1.32 -9.56 5.59
CA VAL A 88 0.51 -8.88 4.56
C VAL A 88 -0.97 -8.75 4.98
N PRO A 89 -1.67 -9.81 5.42
CA PRO A 89 -3.06 -9.67 5.85
C PRO A 89 -3.20 -8.88 7.16
N ALA A 90 -2.26 -9.00 8.11
CA ALA A 90 -2.29 -8.19 9.33
C ALA A 90 -2.12 -6.69 9.05
N ALA A 91 -1.35 -6.34 8.01
CA ALA A 91 -1.23 -4.96 7.54
C ALA A 91 -2.50 -4.49 6.84
N ALA A 92 -3.08 -5.31 5.97
CA ALA A 92 -4.33 -5.01 5.27
C ALA A 92 -5.51 -4.81 6.23
N ALA A 93 -5.56 -5.57 7.33
CA ALA A 93 -6.59 -5.44 8.35
C ALA A 93 -6.55 -4.11 9.13
N GLN A 94 -5.45 -3.34 9.03
CA GLN A 94 -5.35 -2.02 9.65
C GLN A 94 -5.91 -0.90 8.76
N CYS A 95 -6.13 -1.18 7.47
CA CYS A 95 -6.80 -0.25 6.57
C CYS A 95 -8.28 -0.13 6.93
N ALA A 96 -8.87 1.04 6.70
CA ALA A 96 -10.31 1.22 6.89
C ALA A 96 -11.12 0.25 6.01
N ALA A 97 -12.29 -0.17 6.50
CA ALA A 97 -13.17 -1.04 5.73
C ALA A 97 -13.63 -0.32 4.46
N GLY A 98 -13.45 -0.97 3.30
CA GLY A 98 -13.76 -0.37 1.99
C GLY A 98 -12.66 0.53 1.41
N ALA A 99 -11.54 0.73 2.12
CA ALA A 99 -10.39 1.46 1.58
C ALA A 99 -9.75 0.74 0.39
N GLN A 100 -9.34 1.51 -0.62
CA GLN A 100 -8.47 0.99 -1.67
C GLN A 100 -7.08 0.72 -1.09
N ILE A 101 -6.62 -0.54 -1.18
CA ILE A 101 -5.33 -0.94 -0.63
C ILE A 101 -4.27 -0.91 -1.72
N ASN A 102 -3.26 -0.08 -1.51
CA ASN A 102 -2.09 0.07 -2.36
C ASN A 102 -0.85 -0.52 -1.65
N PHE A 103 0.00 -1.26 -2.36
CA PHE A 103 1.23 -1.81 -1.79
C PHE A 103 2.46 -1.12 -2.38
N VAL A 104 3.35 -0.63 -1.53
CA VAL A 104 4.68 -0.17 -1.93
C VAL A 104 5.72 -1.02 -1.23
N THR A 105 6.62 -1.59 -2.01
CA THR A 105 7.55 -2.61 -1.52
C THR A 105 8.98 -2.33 -1.92
N HIS A 106 9.92 -2.88 -1.18
CA HIS A 106 11.33 -2.92 -1.55
C HIS A 106 11.86 -4.36 -1.52
N SER A 107 12.41 -4.84 -2.64
CA SER A 107 13.04 -6.16 -2.77
C SER A 107 12.16 -7.30 -2.22
N LEU A 108 12.58 -7.97 -1.12
CA LEU A 108 11.84 -9.08 -0.48
C LEU A 108 10.36 -8.75 -0.20
N GLY A 109 10.04 -7.50 0.16
CA GLY A 109 8.64 -7.10 0.37
C GLY A 109 7.74 -7.36 -0.83
N GLY A 110 8.26 -7.22 -2.05
CA GLY A 110 7.52 -7.51 -3.28
C GLY A 110 7.26 -9.00 -3.49
N ILE A 111 8.17 -9.86 -3.02
CA ILE A 111 7.96 -11.31 -3.03
C ILE A 111 6.83 -11.70 -2.07
N LEU A 112 6.77 -11.07 -0.88
CA LEU A 112 5.68 -11.33 0.07
C LEU A 112 4.31 -10.96 -0.51
N VAL A 113 4.20 -9.80 -1.15
CA VAL A 113 2.95 -9.37 -1.79
C VAL A 113 2.55 -10.33 -2.92
N ARG A 114 3.50 -10.71 -3.78
CA ARG A 114 3.21 -11.65 -4.88
C ARG A 114 2.74 -13.01 -4.37
N PHE A 115 3.39 -13.53 -3.33
CA PHE A 115 2.99 -14.78 -2.70
C PHE A 115 1.57 -14.68 -2.12
N TYR A 116 1.31 -13.63 -1.33
CA TYR A 116 0.00 -13.36 -0.75
C TYR A 116 -1.11 -13.30 -1.80
N LEU A 117 -0.90 -12.55 -2.89
CA LEU A 117 -1.88 -12.43 -3.98
C LEU A 117 -2.07 -13.73 -4.76
N SER A 118 -1.03 -14.56 -4.89
CA SER A 118 -1.15 -15.86 -5.57
C SER A 118 -1.95 -16.90 -4.79
N GLU A 119 -2.01 -16.78 -3.45
CA GLU A 119 -2.80 -17.68 -2.60
C GLU A 119 -4.21 -17.16 -2.30
N SER A 120 -4.44 -15.86 -2.52
CA SER A 120 -5.72 -15.19 -2.23
C SER A 120 -6.62 -15.04 -3.47
N GLY A 121 -6.26 -15.71 -4.57
CA GLY A 121 -6.99 -15.72 -5.85
C GLY A 121 -7.95 -16.88 -5.99
#